data_AF-A0A835P398-F1
#
_entry.id   AF-A0A835P398-F1
#
_cell.length_a   1.000
_cell.length_b   1.000
_cell.length_c   1.000
_cell.angle_alpha   90.00
_cell.angle_beta   90.00
_cell.angle_gamma   90.00
#
_symmetry.space_group_name_H-M   'P 1'
#
loop_
_entity.id
_entity.type
_entity.pdbx_description
1 polymer ?
#
loop_
_entity_poly.entity_id
_entity_poly.type
_entity_poly.pdbx_seq_one_letter_code
_entity_poly.pdbx_strand_id
1 'polypeptide(L)'
;ADFDGAAEDVKKLKTRPTDEELKELYGFYKQATVGDINIECPGMLDLKGKAKWEAWNLKKGLSKEDAMNAYISKARAMKREQVTKKEKRKPKIRQNLALLWYNHITFAQMFEKIVQLRERALKESIELSCE
;
A
#
# COMPACT_ATOMS: atom_id res chain seq x y z
N ALA A 1 -13.09 -19.30 3.76
CA ALA A 1 -12.39 -18.01 3.64
C ALA A 1 -12.54 -17.32 4.98
N ASP A 2 -11.42 -17.03 5.65
CA ASP A 2 -11.47 -16.78 7.10
C ASP A 2 -11.82 -15.33 7.40
N PHE A 3 -13.07 -15.11 7.76
CA PHE A 3 -13.61 -13.80 8.18
C PHE A 3 -12.85 -13.24 9.38
N ASP A 4 -12.55 -14.08 10.37
CA ASP A 4 -11.80 -13.67 11.57
C ASP A 4 -10.37 -13.24 11.24
N GLY A 5 -9.71 -13.96 10.32
CA GLY A 5 -8.39 -13.58 9.81
C GLY A 5 -8.44 -12.21 9.13
N ALA A 6 -9.44 -11.97 8.29
CA ALA A 6 -9.64 -10.67 7.64
C ALA A 6 -9.96 -9.54 8.63
N ALA A 7 -10.65 -9.83 9.74
CA ALA A 7 -10.95 -8.84 10.77
C ALA A 7 -9.70 -8.46 11.57
N GLU A 8 -8.89 -9.45 11.95
CA GLU A 8 -7.59 -9.22 12.60
C GLU A 8 -6.63 -8.43 11.70
N ASP A 9 -6.66 -8.75 10.42
CA ASP A 9 -5.89 -8.08 9.38
C ASP A 9 -6.21 -6.58 9.25
N VAL A 10 -7.49 -6.21 9.36
CA VAL A 10 -7.92 -4.80 9.38
C VAL A 10 -7.46 -4.10 10.66
N LYS A 11 -7.50 -4.78 11.81
CA LYS A 11 -7.03 -4.21 13.09
C LYS A 11 -5.52 -3.98 13.10
N LYS A 12 -4.75 -4.87 12.47
CA LYS A 12 -3.27 -4.80 12.39
C LYS A 12 -2.76 -3.77 11.38
N LEU A 13 -3.65 -3.02 10.71
CA LEU A 13 -3.27 -1.97 9.78
C LEU A 13 -2.55 -0.82 10.50
N LYS A 14 -1.33 -0.50 10.05
CA LYS A 14 -0.51 0.59 10.63
C LYS A 14 -1.09 1.99 10.36
N THR A 15 -1.79 2.16 9.24
CA THR A 15 -2.46 3.42 8.91
C THR A 15 -3.93 3.27 9.22
N ARG A 16 -4.49 4.25 9.95
CA ARG A 16 -5.93 4.31 10.22
C ARG A 16 -6.69 4.43 8.90
N PRO A 17 -7.62 3.51 8.59
CA PRO A 17 -8.54 3.65 7.46
C PRO A 17 -9.40 4.92 7.61
N THR A 18 -10.03 5.31 6.51
CA THR A 18 -10.97 6.43 6.50
C THR A 18 -12.23 6.05 7.28
N ASP A 19 -12.89 7.02 7.91
CA ASP A 19 -14.11 6.76 8.70
C ASP A 19 -15.22 6.11 7.86
N GLU A 20 -15.30 6.42 6.57
CA GLU A 20 -16.24 5.79 5.61
C GLU A 20 -15.95 4.30 5.41
N GLU A 21 -14.69 3.95 5.19
CA GLU A 21 -14.24 2.57 5.02
C GLU A 21 -14.52 1.72 6.27
N LEU A 22 -14.34 2.33 7.45
CA LEU A 22 -14.63 1.69 8.73
C LEU A 22 -16.14 1.46 8.92
N LYS A 23 -16.98 2.42 8.51
CA LYS A 23 -18.44 2.28 8.54
C LYS A 23 -18.92 1.17 7.61
N GLU A 24 -18.38 1.08 6.40
CA GLU A 24 -18.72 0.00 5.46
C GLU A 24 -18.36 -1.38 6.00
N LEU A 25 -17.15 -1.54 6.55
CA LEU A 25 -16.72 -2.79 7.18
C LEU A 25 -17.62 -3.17 8.36
N TYR A 26 -18.05 -2.19 9.16
CA TYR A 26 -18.99 -2.42 10.24
C TYR A 26 -20.34 -2.93 9.72
N GLY A 27 -20.87 -2.34 8.65
CA GLY A 27 -22.12 -2.79 8.02
C GLY A 27 -22.06 -4.25 7.56
N PHE A 28 -20.99 -4.64 6.84
CA PHE A 28 -20.79 -6.03 6.42
C PHE A 28 -20.60 -6.98 7.61
N TYR A 29 -19.86 -6.56 8.64
CA TYR A 29 -19.65 -7.36 9.84
C TYR A 29 -20.96 -7.64 10.58
N LYS A 30 -21.82 -6.62 10.72
CA LYS A 30 -23.13 -6.77 11.36
C LYS A 30 -24.08 -7.64 10.54
N GLN A 31 -24.10 -7.48 9.22
CA GLN A 31 -24.90 -8.33 8.34
C GLN A 31 -24.43 -9.79 8.35
N ALA A 32 -23.12 -10.04 8.37
CA ALA A 32 -22.57 -11.39 8.43
C ALA A 32 -22.88 -12.12 9.76
N THR A 33 -22.88 -11.39 10.89
CA THR A 33 -23.07 -11.96 12.23
C THR A 33 -24.53 -12.03 12.63
N VAL A 34 -25.23 -10.89 12.60
CA VAL A 34 -26.62 -10.75 13.04
C VAL A 34 -27.60 -11.05 11.90
N GLY A 35 -27.27 -10.63 10.67
CA GLY A 35 -28.20 -10.62 9.55
C GLY A 35 -28.85 -9.25 9.39
N ASP A 36 -30.10 -9.25 8.92
CA ASP A 36 -30.84 -8.03 8.64
C ASP A 36 -31.04 -7.15 9.87
N ILE A 37 -31.04 -5.84 9.63
CA ILE A 37 -31.18 -4.83 10.67
C ILE A 37 -32.55 -4.94 11.36
N ASN A 38 -32.52 -5.07 12.68
CA ASN A 38 -33.70 -5.20 13.55
C ASN A 38 -33.81 -4.09 14.59
N ILE A 39 -32.96 -3.06 14.48
CA ILE A 39 -32.91 -1.92 15.39
C ILE A 39 -33.52 -0.68 14.74
N GLU A 40 -34.25 0.11 15.51
CA GLU A 40 -34.80 1.38 15.07
C GLU A 40 -33.69 2.41 14.81
N CYS A 41 -34.00 3.40 13.96
CA CYS A 41 -33.05 4.44 13.60
C CYS A 41 -32.71 5.28 14.85
N PRO A 42 -31.41 5.41 15.21
CA PRO A 42 -31.01 6.22 16.36
C PRO A 42 -31.39 7.69 16.14
N GLY A 43 -31.75 8.37 17.21
CA GLY A 43 -32.20 9.78 17.17
C GLY A 43 -31.16 10.72 16.55
N MET A 44 -31.63 11.81 15.93
CA MET A 44 -30.81 12.73 15.13
C MET A 44 -29.61 13.37 15.85
N LEU A 45 -29.58 13.33 17.18
CA LEU A 45 -28.49 13.87 17.99
C LEU A 45 -27.24 12.95 18.02
N ASP A 46 -27.36 11.66 17.64
CA ASP A 46 -26.23 10.74 17.52
C ASP A 46 -25.83 10.50 16.05
N LEU A 47 -25.06 11.44 15.49
CA LEU A 47 -24.55 11.33 14.12
C LEU A 47 -23.65 10.09 13.89
N LYS A 48 -22.94 9.63 14.93
CA LYS A 48 -22.06 8.47 14.83
C LYS A 48 -22.85 7.17 14.82
N GLY A 49 -23.84 7.05 15.71
CA GLY A 49 -24.79 5.95 15.74
C GLY A 49 -25.58 5.87 14.43
N LYS A 50 -26.07 7.01 13.94
CA LYS A 50 -26.78 7.10 12.66
C LYS A 50 -25.94 6.60 11.49
N ALA A 51 -24.68 7.00 11.39
CA ALA A 51 -23.82 6.55 10.30
C ALA A 51 -23.54 5.03 10.35
N LYS A 52 -23.42 4.44 11.54
CA LYS A 52 -23.29 2.98 11.71
C LYS A 52 -24.58 2.25 11.34
N TRP A 53 -25.72 2.81 11.74
CA TRP A 53 -27.04 2.29 11.42
C TRP A 53 -27.29 2.33 9.91
N GLU A 54 -27.01 3.46 9.26
CA GLU A 54 -27.11 3.61 7.80
C GLU A 54 -26.24 2.61 7.06
N ALA A 55 -24.98 2.43 7.50
CA ALA A 55 -24.08 1.46 6.88
C ALA A 55 -24.58 0.02 6.99
N TRP A 56 -25.27 -0.35 8.09
CA TRP A 56 -25.89 -1.66 8.23
C TRP A 56 -27.20 -1.76 7.44
N ASN A 57 -28.04 -0.74 7.48
CA ASN A 57 -29.30 -0.68 6.74
C ASN A 57 -29.10 -0.78 5.22
N LEU A 58 -28.03 -0.18 4.69
CA LEU A 58 -27.61 -0.29 3.28
C LEU A 58 -27.24 -1.72 2.86
N LYS A 59 -26.97 -2.62 3.81
CA LYS A 59 -26.59 -4.02 3.55
C LYS A 59 -27.73 -5.01 3.83
N LYS A 60 -28.94 -4.51 4.11
CA LYS A 60 -30.14 -5.33 4.27
C LYS A 60 -30.38 -6.19 3.02
N GLY A 61 -30.75 -7.45 3.22
CA GLY A 61 -31.02 -8.40 2.14
C GLY A 61 -29.80 -9.11 1.55
N LEU A 62 -28.57 -8.77 2.01
CA LEU A 62 -27.39 -9.58 1.71
C LEU A 62 -27.40 -10.85 2.57
N SER A 63 -27.09 -11.98 1.94
CA SER A 63 -26.85 -13.22 2.68
C SER A 63 -25.62 -13.07 3.59
N LYS A 64 -25.56 -13.89 4.65
CA LYS A 64 -24.41 -13.88 5.57
C LYS A 64 -23.11 -14.19 4.82
N GLU A 65 -23.16 -15.13 3.88
CA GLU A 65 -22.02 -15.57 3.08
C GLU A 65 -21.54 -14.44 2.15
N ASP A 66 -22.46 -13.76 1.47
CA ASP A 66 -22.12 -12.62 0.62
C ASP A 66 -21.53 -11.45 1.41
N ALA A 67 -22.08 -11.19 2.61
CA ALA A 67 -21.55 -10.17 3.50
C ALA A 67 -20.12 -10.50 3.98
N MET A 68 -19.83 -11.76 4.32
CA MET A 68 -18.48 -12.22 4.67
C MET A 68 -17.52 -12.09 3.49
N ASN A 69 -17.94 -12.50 2.30
CA ASN A 69 -17.13 -12.40 1.08
C ASN A 69 -16.82 -10.94 0.73
N ALA A 70 -17.81 -10.06 0.83
CA ALA A 70 -17.65 -8.62 0.61
C ALA A 70 -16.70 -8.00 1.64
N TYR A 71 -16.80 -8.40 2.92
CA TYR A 71 -15.89 -7.97 3.98
C TYR A 71 -14.44 -8.35 3.66
N ILE A 72 -14.18 -9.60 3.29
CA ILE A 72 -12.85 -10.11 2.94
C ILE A 72 -12.29 -9.36 1.73
N SER A 73 -13.12 -9.15 0.70
CA SER A 73 -12.74 -8.41 -0.50
C SER A 73 -12.31 -6.97 -0.15
N LYS A 74 -13.10 -6.27 0.66
CA LYS A 74 -12.78 -4.90 1.10
C LYS A 74 -11.52 -4.86 1.96
N ALA A 75 -11.35 -5.77 2.92
CA ALA A 75 -10.15 -5.86 3.75
C ALA A 75 -8.87 -6.07 2.90
N ARG A 76 -8.94 -6.94 1.88
CA ARG A 76 -7.84 -7.14 0.91
C ARG A 76 -7.55 -5.89 0.09
N ALA A 77 -8.57 -5.17 -0.34
CA ALA A 77 -8.41 -3.90 -1.06
C ALA A 77 -7.69 -2.85 -0.19
N MET A 78 -8.11 -2.68 1.07
CA MET A 78 -7.46 -1.74 2.00
C MET A 78 -5.98 -2.07 2.22
N LYS A 79 -5.65 -3.36 2.40
CA LYS A 79 -4.25 -3.80 2.50
C LYS A 79 -3.43 -3.37 1.28
N ARG A 80 -3.97 -3.60 0.07
CA ARG A 80 -3.31 -3.19 -1.19
C ARG A 80 -3.12 -1.68 -1.26
N GLU A 81 -4.12 -0.90 -0.88
CA GLU A 81 -4.01 0.56 -0.87
C GLU A 81 -2.95 1.10 0.10
N GLN A 82 -2.74 0.44 1.25
CA GLN A 82 -1.66 0.86 2.15
C GLN A 82 -0.28 0.62 1.56
N VAL A 83 -0.11 -0.42 0.73
CA VAL A 83 1.14 -0.66 0.00
C VAL A 83 1.39 0.46 -1.01
N THR A 84 0.37 0.87 -1.76
CA THR A 84 0.52 1.93 -2.78
C THR A 84 0.74 3.31 -2.16
N LYS A 85 0.02 3.65 -1.08
CA LYS A 85 0.21 4.92 -0.36
C LYS A 85 1.60 4.99 0.29
N LYS A 86 2.16 3.87 0.77
CA LYS A 86 3.55 3.80 1.27
C LYS A 86 4.57 4.07 0.17
N GLU A 87 4.37 3.54 -1.04
CA GLU A 87 5.27 3.79 -2.17
C GLU A 87 5.27 5.28 -2.56
N LYS A 88 4.08 5.88 -2.64
CA LYS A 88 3.91 7.30 -2.97
C LYS A 88 4.40 8.25 -1.87
N ARG A 89 4.35 7.85 -0.60
CA ARG A 89 4.83 8.65 0.55
C ARG A 89 6.35 8.57 0.75
N LYS A 90 7.10 7.80 -0.05
CA LYS A 90 8.57 7.81 0.04
C LYS A 90 9.09 9.24 -0.22
N PRO A 91 9.94 9.79 0.67
CA PRO A 91 10.36 11.19 0.61
C PRO A 91 11.14 11.50 -0.67
N LYS A 92 11.05 12.76 -1.14
CA LYS A 92 11.76 13.36 -2.29
C LYS A 92 13.27 13.07 -2.31
N ILE A 93 13.85 12.70 -1.17
CA ILE A 93 15.22 12.20 -0.97
C ILE A 93 15.57 11.07 -1.95
N ARG A 94 14.61 10.19 -2.31
CA ARG A 94 14.86 9.13 -3.30
C ARG A 94 15.05 9.63 -4.73
N GLN A 95 14.50 10.78 -5.10
CA GLN A 95 14.73 11.37 -6.43
C GLN A 95 16.17 11.91 -6.54
N ASN A 96 16.70 12.52 -5.46
CA ASN A 96 18.10 12.92 -5.42
C ASN A 96 19.05 11.72 -5.33
N LEU A 97 18.63 10.62 -4.70
CA LEU A 97 19.43 9.40 -4.65
C LEU A 97 19.55 8.72 -6.02
N ALA A 98 18.50 8.74 -6.85
CA ALA A 98 18.57 8.24 -8.22
C ALA A 98 19.50 9.09 -9.11
N LEU A 99 19.50 10.42 -8.94
CA LEU A 99 20.46 11.33 -9.57
C LEU A 99 21.89 11.11 -9.06
N LEU A 100 22.07 10.88 -7.76
CA LEU A 100 23.37 10.52 -7.18
C LEU A 100 23.87 9.16 -7.68
N TRP A 101 22.97 8.17 -7.83
CA TRP A 101 23.32 6.85 -8.40
C TRP A 101 23.66 6.96 -9.89
N TYR A 102 22.92 7.75 -10.66
CA TYR A 102 23.19 8.00 -12.09
C TYR A 102 24.52 8.75 -12.32
N ASN A 103 24.81 9.74 -11.47
CA ASN A 103 26.11 10.43 -11.47
C ASN A 103 27.25 9.53 -10.98
N HIS A 104 27.02 8.63 -10.03
CA HIS A 104 28.03 7.69 -9.55
C HIS A 104 28.32 6.55 -10.54
N ILE A 105 27.31 6.05 -11.26
CA ILE A 105 27.48 5.06 -12.33
C ILE A 105 28.26 5.66 -13.50
N THR A 106 27.91 6.88 -13.94
CA THR A 106 28.62 7.56 -15.03
C THR A 106 30.06 7.93 -14.65
N PHE A 107 30.30 8.31 -13.39
CA PHE A 107 31.65 8.53 -12.86
C PHE A 107 32.48 7.25 -12.80
N ALA A 108 31.89 6.11 -12.40
CA ALA A 108 32.57 4.81 -12.39
C ALA A 108 32.95 4.35 -13.82
N GLN A 109 32.02 4.47 -14.79
CA GLN A 109 32.31 4.16 -16.19
C GLN A 109 33.38 5.08 -16.81
N MET A 110 33.44 6.34 -16.37
CA MET A 110 34.46 7.29 -16.80
C MET A 110 35.84 6.96 -16.19
N PHE A 111 35.88 6.60 -14.90
CA PHE A 111 37.11 6.19 -14.22
C PHE A 111 37.70 4.91 -14.80
N GLU A 112 36.87 3.90 -15.11
CA GLU A 112 37.33 2.68 -15.79
C GLU A 112 37.93 2.98 -17.17
N LYS A 113 37.31 3.89 -17.96
CA LYS A 113 37.88 4.32 -19.25
C LYS A 113 39.19 5.09 -19.09
N ILE A 114 39.32 5.94 -18.07
CA ILE A 114 40.57 6.68 -17.78
C ILE A 114 41.69 5.71 -17.38
N VAL A 115 41.39 4.72 -16.53
CA VAL A 115 42.35 3.67 -16.15
C VAL A 115 42.78 2.87 -17.39
N GLN A 116 41.85 2.47 -18.26
CA GLN A 116 42.18 1.77 -19.50
C GLN A 116 43.02 2.61 -20.47
N LEU A 117 42.75 3.91 -20.58
CA LEU A 117 43.54 4.81 -21.43
C LEU A 117 44.98 4.97 -20.92
N ARG A 118 45.17 5.04 -19.60
CA ARG A 118 46.50 5.14 -19.00
C ARG A 118 47.31 3.85 -19.17
N GLU A 119 46.67 2.69 -19.04
CA GLU A 119 47.31 1.39 -19.27
C GLU A 119 47.70 1.18 -20.74
N ARG A 120 46.87 1.64 -21.69
CA ARG A 120 47.17 1.57 -23.12
C ARG A 120 48.37 2.47 -23.50
N ALA A 121 48.37 3.72 -23.02
CA ALA A 121 49.49 4.63 -23.24
C ALA A 121 50.82 4.11 -22.63
N LEU A 122 50.74 3.40 -21.50
CA LEU A 122 51.91 2.77 -20.89
C LEU A 122 52.43 1.60 -21.73
N LYS A 123 51.54 0.78 -22.31
CA LYS A 123 51.91 -0.32 -23.22
C LYS A 123 52.54 0.18 -24.51
N GLU A 124 51.95 1.21 -25.14
CA GLU A 124 52.51 1.83 -26.35
C GLU A 124 53.89 2.45 -26.10
N SER A 125 54.09 3.08 -24.94
CA SER A 125 55.40 3.64 -24.55
C SER A 125 56.46 2.56 -24.29
N ILE A 126 56.06 1.35 -23.87
CA ILE A 126 56.98 0.23 -23.65
C ILE A 126 57.35 -0.42 -24.99
N GLU A 127 56.39 -0.60 -25.91
CA GLU A 127 56.65 -1.15 -27.26
C GLU A 127 57.57 -0.25 -28.09
N LEU A 128 57.38 1.08 -28.04
CA LEU A 128 58.27 2.06 -28.69
C LEU A 128 59.71 2.09 -28.12
N SER A 129 59.94 1.53 -26.94
CA SER A 129 61.27 1.42 -26.34
C SER A 129 61.97 0.08 -26.66
N CYS A 130 61.27 -0.85 -27.33
CA CYS A 130 61.78 -2.18 -27.68
C CYS A 130 62.08 -2.36 -29.18
N GLU A 131 61.81 -1.36 -30.03
CA GLU A 131 62.31 -1.22 -31.41
C GLU A 131 63.60 -0.39 -31.46
#